data_AF-A0A1J4UMN8-F1
#
_entry.id   AF-A0A1J4UMN8-F1
#
_cell.length_a   1.000
_cell.length_b   1.000
_cell.length_c   1.000
_cell.angle_alpha   90.00
_cell.angle_beta   90.00
_cell.angle_gamma   90.00
#
_symmetry.space_group_name_H-M   'P 1'
#
loop_
_entity.id
_entity.type
_entity.pdbx_description
1 polymer ?
#
loop_
_entity_poly.entity_id
_entity_poly.type
_entity_poly.pdbx_seq_one_letter_code
_entity_poly.pdbx_strand_id
1 'polypeptide(L)' 'MNVRFTGAVEQILDEAVKRGYAATKTDALRLGVLELNNRYKLLEAAEDYEDILRADEIMGRVAAGKEKLLSEADLMKKLE' A
#
# COMPACT_ATOMS: atom_id res chain seq x y z
N MET A 1 -8.89 -16.93 9.17
CA MET A 1 -7.81 -17.45 8.31
C MET A 1 -7.05 -18.50 9.10
N ASN A 2 -7.01 -19.76 8.64
CA ASN A 2 -6.26 -20.82 9.32
C ASN A 2 -4.96 -21.07 8.54
N VAL A 3 -3.83 -20.69 9.12
CA VAL A 3 -2.50 -20.89 8.55
C VAL A 3 -1.68 -21.66 9.57
N ARG A 4 -0.96 -22.70 9.14
CA ARG A 4 -0.06 -23.47 9.98
C ARG A 4 1.38 -23.08 9.64
N PHE A 5 2.04 -22.39 10.57
CA PHE A 5 3.47 -22.11 10.47
C PHE A 5 4.26 -23.29 11.03
N THR A 6 5.39 -23.61 10.41
CA THR A 6 6.32 -24.65 10.88
C THR A 6 7.76 -24.15 10.74
N GLY A 7 8.66 -24.72 11.53
CA GLY A 7 10.09 -24.38 11.47
C GLY A 7 10.38 -22.98 12.04
N ALA A 8 11.28 -22.24 11.38
CA ALA A 8 11.82 -20.99 11.90
C ALA A 8 10.74 -19.92 12.17
N VAL A 9 9.71 -19.84 11.31
CA VAL A 9 8.63 -18.86 11.49
C VAL A 9 7.84 -19.13 12.77
N GLU A 10 7.56 -20.40 13.06
CA GLU A 10 6.88 -20.78 14.31
C GLU A 10 7.72 -20.41 15.53
N GLN A 11 9.03 -20.70 15.50
CA GLN A 11 9.95 -20.34 16.58
C GLN A 11 10.05 -18.83 16.82
N ILE A 12 10.06 -18.02 15.75
CA ILE A 12 10.08 -16.56 15.85
C ILE A 12 8.79 -16.06 16.52
N LEU A 13 7.63 -16.58 16.10
CA LEU A 13 6.34 -16.19 16.68
C LEU A 13 6.23 -16.62 18.15
N ASP A 14 6.71 -17.81 18.50
CA ASP A 14 6.78 -18.28 19.88
C ASP A 14 7.65 -17.38 20.77
N GLU A 15 8.85 -17.05 20.30
CA GLU A 15 9.78 -16.22 21.06
C GLU A 15 9.26 -14.78 21.21
N ALA A 16 8.56 -14.25 20.19
CA ALA A 16 7.93 -12.93 20.27
C ALA A 16 6.85 -12.85 21.37
N VAL A 17 6.04 -13.91 21.52
CA VAL A 17 5.06 -13.99 22.62
C VAL A 17 5.76 -14.21 23.96
N LYS A 18 6.72 -15.13 24.01
CA LYS A 18 7.46 -15.45 25.25
C LYS A 18 8.21 -14.24 25.83
N ARG A 19 8.72 -13.35 24.98
CA ARG A 19 9.39 -12.11 25.40
C ARG A 19 8.43 -10.95 25.71
N GLY A 20 7.13 -11.13 25.48
CA GLY A 20 6.12 -10.11 25.73
C GLY A 20 6.06 -9.01 24.67
N TYR A 21 6.66 -9.21 23.49
CA TYR A 21 6.51 -8.27 22.37
C TYR A 21 5.11 -8.30 21.78
N ALA A 22 4.40 -9.42 21.93
CA ALA A 22 3.03 -9.60 21.49
C ALA A 22 2.25 -10.48 22.48
N ALA A 23 0.94 -10.25 22.59
CA ALA A 23 0.06 -11.06 23.45
C ALA A 23 -0.23 -12.45 22.85
N THR A 24 -0.28 -12.56 21.52
CA THR A 24 -0.57 -13.79 20.79
C THR A 24 0.32 -13.93 19.54
N LYS A 25 0.44 -15.15 18.99
CA LYS A 25 1.14 -15.38 17.71
C LYS A 25 0.51 -14.59 16.56
N THR A 26 -0.81 -14.41 16.60
CA THR A 26 -1.54 -13.61 15.61
C THR A 26 -1.14 -12.13 15.67
N ASP A 27 -0.97 -11.58 16.88
CA ASP A 27 -0.53 -10.20 17.05
C ASP A 27 0.93 -10.03 16.61
N ALA A 28 1.81 -10.99 16.95
CA ALA A 28 3.18 -11.00 16.45
C ALA A 28 3.23 -11.02 14.91
N LEU A 29 2.37 -11.83 14.26
CA LEU A 29 2.26 -11.87 12.81
C LEU A 29 1.81 -10.51 12.23
N ARG A 30 0.81 -9.86 12.84
CA ARG A 30 0.35 -8.53 12.42
C ARG A 30 1.46 -7.50 12.52
N LEU A 31 2.20 -7.49 13.62
CA LEU A 31 3.37 -6.62 13.81
C LEU A 31 4.43 -6.87 12.73
N GLY A 32 4.70 -8.14 12.41
CA GLY A 32 5.61 -8.49 11.32
C GLY A 32 5.15 -7.95 9.96
N VAL A 33 3.87 -8.05 9.63
CA VAL A 33 3.30 -7.50 8.39
C VAL A 33 3.40 -5.96 8.35
N LEU A 34 3.13 -5.30 9.48
CA LEU A 34 3.27 -3.85 9.59
C LEU A 34 4.72 -3.40 9.38
N GLU A 35 5.67 -4.12 9.97
CA GLU A 35 7.09 -3.81 9.79
C GLU A 35 7.55 -4.05 8.35
N LEU A 36 7.04 -5.08 7.67
CA LEU A 36 7.29 -5.29 6.24
C LEU A 36 6.77 -4.10 5.41
N ASN A 37 5.56 -3.62 5.68
CA ASN A 37 5.04 -2.43 5.00
C ASN A 37 5.86 -1.18 5.32
N ASN A 38 6.28 -0.99 6.57
CA ASN A 38 7.10 0.15 6.94
C ASN A 38 8.45 0.17 6.19
N ARG A 39 9.08 -1.01 6.07
CA ARG A 39 10.39 -1.18 5.43
C ARG A 39 10.34 -1.09 3.91
N TYR A 40 9.33 -1.70 3.29
CA TYR A 40 9.26 -1.83 1.83
C TYR A 40 8.23 -0.92 1.18
N LYS A 41 7.49 -0.13 1.97
CA LYS A 41 6.44 0.78 1.50
C LYS A 41 5.46 0.07 0.56
N LEU A 42 5.06 -1.15 0.92
CA LEU A 42 4.32 -2.05 0.04
C LEU A 42 2.99 -1.46 -0.45
N LEU A 43 2.27 -0.74 0.42
CA LEU A 43 1.01 -0.09 0.05
C LEU A 43 1.26 1.16 -0.82
N GLU A 44 2.19 2.03 -0.43
CA GLU A 44 2.54 3.24 -1.19
C GLU A 44 3.05 2.87 -2.59
N ALA A 45 3.91 1.87 -2.72
CA ALA A 45 4.39 1.41 -4.02
C ALA A 45 3.28 0.82 -4.90
N ALA A 46 2.24 0.22 -4.30
CA ALA A 46 1.08 -0.25 -5.03
C ALA A 46 0.19 0.92 -5.49
N GLU A 47 -0.03 1.89 -4.61
CA GLU A 47 -0.77 3.14 -4.91
C GLU A 47 -0.08 3.94 -6.01
N ASP A 48 1.23 4.16 -5.90
CA ASP A 48 2.05 4.85 -6.91
C ASP A 48 1.92 4.20 -8.29
N TYR A 49 1.93 2.86 -8.34
CA TYR A 49 1.77 2.13 -9.59
C TYR A 49 0.38 2.30 -10.20
N GLU A 50 -0.68 2.25 -9.38
CA GLU A 50 -2.05 2.51 -9.84
C GLU A 50 -2.23 3.95 -10.33
N ASP A 51 -1.62 4.91 -9.63
CA ASP A 51 -1.64 6.32 -10.00
C ASP A 51 -0.93 6.58 -11.34
N ILE A 52 0.21 5.93 -11.57
CA ILE A 52 0.91 5.96 -12.87
C ILE A 52 0.00 5.41 -13.97
N LEU A 53 -0.63 4.25 -13.76
CA LEU A 53 -1.53 3.67 -14.76
C LEU A 53 -2.70 4.60 -15.08
N ARG A 54 -3.31 5.21 -14.07
CA ARG A 54 -4.38 6.20 -14.27
C ARG A 54 -3.90 7.43 -15.02
N ALA A 55 -2.72 7.95 -14.67
CA ALA A 55 -2.13 9.09 -15.35
C ALA A 55 -1.92 8.79 -16.83
N ASP A 56 -1.39 7.60 -17.16
CA ASP A 56 -1.21 7.15 -18.55
C ASP A 56 -2.54 7.03 -19.30
N GLU A 57 -3.59 6.49 -18.66
CA GLU A 57 -4.93 6.41 -19.25
C GLU A 57 -5.51 7.80 -19.55
N ILE A 58 -5.41 8.74 -18.61
CA ILE A 58 -5.87 10.13 -18.78
C ILE A 58 -5.08 10.79 -19.91
N MET A 59 -3.76 10.65 -19.92
CA MET A 59 -2.90 11.21 -20.96
C MET A 59 -3.22 10.64 -22.34
N GLY A 60 -3.55 9.35 -22.44
CA GLY A 60 -4.03 8.72 -23.66
C GLY A 60 -5.36 9.33 -24.16
N ARG A 61 -6.28 9.64 -23.25
CA ARG A 61 -7.57 10.29 -23.60
C ARG A 61 -7.39 11.74 -24.02
N VAL A 62 -6.46 12.47 -23.40
CA VAL A 62 -6.07 13.83 -23.79
C VAL A 62 -5.44 13.82 -25.18
N ALA A 63 -4.51 12.91 -25.45
CA ALA A 63 -3.89 12.75 -26.77
C ALA A 63 -4.93 12.40 -27.85
N ALA A 64 -5.94 11.61 -27.51
CA ALA A 64 -7.08 11.32 -28.38
C ALA A 64 -8.09 12.47 -28.52
N GLY A 65 -7.85 13.62 -27.87
CA GLY A 65 -8.72 14.80 -27.89
C GLY A 65 -10.04 14.63 -27.12
N LYS A 66 -10.19 13.57 -26.33
CA LYS A 66 -11.42 13.25 -25.57
C LYS A 66 -11.50 13.99 -24.23
N GLU A 67 -10.38 14.49 -23.74
CA GLU A 67 -10.27 15.27 -22.51
C GLU A 67 -9.35 16.47 -22.72
N LYS A 68 -9.52 17.51 -21.90
CA LYS A 68 -8.73 18.73 -21.95
C LYS A 68 -8.09 18.96 -20.59
N LEU A 69 -6.77 19.04 -20.57
CA LEU A 69 -6.03 19.47 -19.37
C LEU A 69 -6.24 20.97 -19.19
N LEU A 70 -6.51 21.37 -17.95
CA LEU A 70 -6.62 22.77 -17.54
C LEU A 70 -5.46 23.10 -16.62
N SER A 71 -4.94 24.33 -16.75
CA SER A 71 -4.09 24.87 -15.70
C SER A 71 -4.94 25.14 -14.45
N GLU A 72 -4.29 25.20 -13.28
CA GLU A 72 -4.97 25.53 -12.02
C GLU A 72 -5.73 26.87 -12.13
N ALA A 73 -5.12 27.88 -12.75
CA ALA A 73 -5.74 29.19 -12.97
C ALA A 73 -6.98 29.11 -13.88
N ASP A 74 -6.97 28.24 -14.89
CA ASP A 74 -8.12 28.04 -15.79
C ASP A 74 -9.23 27.23 -15.12
N LEU A 75 -8.87 26.30 -14.24
CA LEU A 75 -9.84 25.53 -13.44
C LEU A 75 -10.56 26.44 -12.45
N MET A 76 -9.82 27.27 -11.72
CA MET A 76 -10.40 28.19 -10.73
C MET A 76 -11.37 29.17 -11.37
N LYS A 77 -11.06 29.73 -12.55
CA LYS A 77 -11.97 30.60 -13.32
C LYS A 77 -13.26 29.92 -13.79
N LYS A 78 -13.31 28.59 -13.82
CA LYS A 78 -14.50 27.82 -14.21
C LYS A 78 -15.40 27.45 -13.04
N LEU A 79 -14.88 27.52 -11.81
CA LEU A 79 -15.58 27.15 -10.59
C LEU A 79 -16.24 28.35 -9.89
N GLU A 80 -15.84 29.57 -10.25
CA GLU A 80 -16.54 30.83 -9.95
C GLU A 80 -17.74 31.06 -10.87
#